data_AF-A0A9D1VEV2-F1
#
_entry.id   AF-A0A9D1VEV2-F1
#
_cell.length_a   1.000
_cell.length_b   1.000
_cell.length_c   1.000
_cell.angle_alpha   90.00
_cell.angle_beta   90.00
_cell.angle_gamma   90.00
#
_symmetry.space_group_name_H-M   'P 1'
#
loop_
_entity.id
_entity.type
_entity.pdbx_description
1 polymer ?
#
loop_
_entity_poly.entity_id
_entity_poly.type
_entity_poly.pdbx_seq_one_letter_code
_entity_poly.pdbx_strand_id
1 'polypeptide(L)'
;MKLFERLTKSKLDEMQEQKLARIERNISRIAIFGLLALFLIELFLFGYDWKVIGGEFILLMILCFYEIIASLRAGVWSRNIAPTRRNNVLAALAAGLIVFVFFLFMTVRWWDLYPLAGVITAAISGVATFMLTYVLLWVSLREYERRQKQLDQEADEEEKPQPPERREK
;
A
#
# COMPACT_ATOMS: atom_id res chain seq x y z
N MET A 1 16.38 -9.06 -28.89
CA MET A 1 15.75 -7.72 -28.79
C MET A 1 14.46 -7.57 -29.60
N LYS A 2 14.42 -7.89 -30.91
CA LYS A 2 13.21 -7.74 -31.78
C LYS A 2 11.95 -8.53 -31.39
N LEU A 3 12.05 -9.50 -30.48
CA LEU A 3 10.91 -10.28 -29.95
C LEU A 3 10.26 -9.57 -28.76
N PHE A 4 11.07 -9.01 -27.85
CA PHE A 4 10.56 -8.19 -26.75
C PHE A 4 9.83 -6.95 -27.25
N GLU A 5 10.37 -6.30 -28.29
CA GLU A 5 9.77 -5.13 -28.94
C GLU A 5 8.37 -5.40 -29.52
N ARG A 6 8.13 -6.63 -30.00
CA ARG A 6 6.81 -7.05 -30.51
C ARG A 6 5.83 -7.42 -29.40
N LEU A 7 6.33 -7.80 -28.22
CA LEU A 7 5.51 -8.09 -27.04
C LEU A 7 5.15 -6.82 -26.27
N THR A 8 6.01 -5.79 -26.32
CA THR A 8 5.77 -4.49 -25.69
C THR A 8 4.97 -3.52 -26.54
N LYS A 9 4.83 -3.80 -27.85
CA LYS A 9 3.95 -3.00 -28.71
C LYS A 9 2.49 -3.34 -28.39
N SER A 10 1.87 -2.47 -27.62
CA SER A 10 0.44 -2.55 -27.36
C SER A 10 -0.33 -2.44 -28.67
N LYS A 11 -1.28 -3.35 -28.87
CA LYS A 11 -2.27 -3.29 -29.95
C LYS A 11 -3.55 -2.59 -29.50
N LEU A 12 -3.60 -2.18 -28.24
CA LEU A 12 -4.77 -1.59 -27.62
C LEU A 12 -4.72 -0.08 -27.81
N ASP A 13 -5.87 0.50 -28.10
CA ASP A 13 -6.04 1.95 -28.08
C ASP A 13 -5.87 2.49 -26.65
N GLU A 14 -5.50 3.77 -26.48
CA GLU A 14 -5.22 4.38 -25.18
C GLU A 14 -6.37 4.20 -24.19
N MET A 15 -7.61 4.30 -24.66
CA MET A 15 -8.81 4.06 -23.84
C MET A 15 -8.89 2.61 -23.34
N GLN A 16 -8.44 1.63 -24.14
CA GLN A 16 -8.45 0.23 -23.74
C GLN A 16 -7.32 -0.06 -22.74
N GLU A 17 -6.15 0.55 -22.88
CA GLU A 17 -5.07 0.44 -21.90
C GLU A 17 -5.48 0.99 -20.53
N GLN A 18 -6.16 2.15 -20.51
CA GLN A 18 -6.69 2.70 -19.26
C GLN A 18 -7.72 1.78 -18.59
N LYS A 19 -8.59 1.14 -19.38
CA LYS A 19 -9.56 0.15 -18.89
C LYS A 19 -8.84 -1.07 -18.32
N LEU A 20 -7.83 -1.60 -19.02
CA LEU A 20 -7.04 -2.73 -18.56
C LEU A 20 -6.31 -2.39 -17.25
N ALA A 21 -5.63 -1.25 -17.18
CA ALA A 21 -4.95 -0.78 -15.96
C ALA A 21 -5.92 -0.58 -14.79
N ARG A 22 -7.19 -0.22 -15.06
CA ARG A 22 -8.23 -0.16 -14.01
C ARG A 22 -8.61 -1.56 -13.53
N ILE A 23 -8.75 -2.53 -14.44
CA ILE A 23 -9.05 -3.93 -14.09
C ILE A 23 -7.90 -4.51 -13.27
N GLU A 24 -6.65 -4.38 -13.72
CA GLU A 24 -5.47 -4.87 -13.02
C GLU A 24 -5.34 -4.30 -11.61
N ARG A 25 -5.56 -2.99 -11.46
CA ARG A 25 -5.59 -2.34 -10.14
C ARG A 25 -6.71 -2.85 -9.26
N ASN A 26 -7.90 -3.10 -9.81
CA ASN A 26 -9.01 -3.67 -9.04
C ASN A 26 -8.70 -5.10 -8.61
N ILE A 27 -8.12 -5.93 -9.49
CA ILE A 27 -7.69 -7.30 -9.18
C ILE A 27 -6.62 -7.28 -8.09
N SER A 28 -5.61 -6.40 -8.18
CA SER A 28 -4.57 -6.25 -7.16
C SER A 28 -5.17 -5.94 -5.79
N ARG A 29 -6.14 -5.02 -5.72
CA ARG A 29 -6.83 -4.68 -4.47
C ARG A 29 -7.64 -5.86 -3.93
N ILE A 30 -8.36 -6.57 -4.79
CA ILE A 30 -9.12 -7.77 -4.40
C ILE A 30 -8.18 -8.84 -3.87
N ALA A 31 -7.02 -9.03 -4.48
CA ALA A 31 -6.01 -10.00 -4.02
C ALA A 31 -5.50 -9.64 -2.62
N ILE A 32 -5.16 -8.37 -2.37
CA ILE A 32 -4.67 -7.92 -1.07
C ILE A 32 -5.75 -8.04 0.01
N PHE A 33 -6.95 -7.50 -0.23
CA PHE A 33 -8.03 -7.56 0.76
C PHE A 33 -8.58 -8.98 0.95
N GLY A 34 -8.61 -9.79 -0.11
CA GLY A 34 -9.00 -11.20 -0.06
C GLY A 34 -8.02 -12.04 0.74
N LEU A 35 -6.71 -11.86 0.51
CA LEU A 35 -5.67 -12.55 1.27
C LEU A 35 -5.63 -12.08 2.73
N LEU A 36 -5.86 -10.78 3.00
CA LEU A 36 -6.03 -10.28 4.35
C LEU A 36 -7.25 -10.91 5.05
N ALA A 37 -8.37 -11.07 4.35
CA ALA A 37 -9.56 -11.69 4.92
C ALA A 37 -9.33 -13.17 5.24
N LEU A 38 -8.66 -13.93 4.36
CA LEU A 38 -8.27 -15.31 4.61
C LEU A 38 -7.36 -15.40 5.85
N PHE A 39 -6.31 -14.58 5.91
CA PHE A 39 -5.41 -14.51 7.05
C PHE A 39 -6.17 -14.24 8.37
N LEU A 40 -7.13 -13.31 8.38
CA LEU A 40 -7.92 -13.01 9.58
C LEU A 40 -8.86 -14.16 9.98
N ILE A 41 -9.42 -14.88 9.00
CA ILE A 41 -10.25 -16.06 9.25
C ILE A 41 -9.41 -17.20 9.83
N GLU A 42 -8.24 -17.47 9.26
CA GLU A 42 -7.32 -18.49 9.77
C GLU A 42 -6.86 -18.17 11.19
N LEU A 43 -6.47 -16.92 11.43
CA LEU A 43 -6.11 -16.43 12.75
C LEU A 43 -7.27 -16.62 13.73
N PHE A 44 -8.50 -16.34 13.30
CA PHE A 44 -9.70 -16.51 14.13
C PHE A 44 -10.03 -17.98 14.45
N LEU A 45 -9.87 -18.90 13.50
CA LEU A 45 -10.25 -20.31 13.65
C LEU A 45 -9.16 -21.16 14.32
N PHE A 46 -7.90 -20.99 13.92
CA PHE A 46 -6.78 -21.83 14.34
C PHE A 46 -5.88 -21.17 15.38
N GLY A 47 -6.13 -19.89 15.71
CA GLY A 47 -5.30 -19.14 16.65
C GLY A 47 -3.94 -18.76 16.04
N TYR A 48 -2.94 -18.55 16.89
CA TYR A 48 -1.63 -18.01 16.50
C TYR A 48 -0.63 -19.11 16.10
N ASP A 49 -0.99 -19.97 15.13
CA ASP A 49 -0.07 -20.98 14.59
C ASP A 49 0.67 -20.46 13.35
N TRP A 50 1.94 -20.09 13.55
CA TRP A 50 2.83 -19.61 12.49
C TRP A 50 3.06 -20.61 11.35
N LYS A 51 2.88 -21.92 11.59
CA LYS A 51 3.05 -22.93 10.54
C LYS A 51 1.93 -22.89 9.51
N VAL A 52 0.73 -22.49 9.94
CA VAL A 52 -0.45 -22.37 9.08
C VAL A 52 -0.44 -20.99 8.42
N ILE A 53 -0.27 -19.95 9.22
CA ILE A 53 -0.56 -18.57 8.82
C ILE A 53 0.66 -17.86 8.18
N GLY A 54 1.88 -18.34 8.45
CA GLY A 54 3.11 -17.64 8.07
C GLY A 54 3.28 -17.44 6.56
N GLY A 55 2.85 -18.41 5.74
CA GLY A 55 2.92 -18.33 4.29
C GLY A 55 2.04 -17.22 3.73
N GLU A 56 0.77 -17.16 4.17
CA GLU A 56 -0.18 -16.13 3.75
C GLU A 56 0.28 -14.74 4.19
N PHE A 57 0.78 -14.63 5.43
CA PHE A 57 1.29 -13.37 5.96
C PHE A 57 2.45 -12.81 5.13
N ILE A 58 3.42 -13.66 4.77
CA ILE A 58 4.57 -13.25 3.95
C ILE A 58 4.11 -12.78 2.57
N LEU A 59 3.21 -13.53 1.92
CA LEU A 59 2.66 -13.14 0.63
C LEU A 59 1.93 -11.81 0.72
N LEU A 60 1.09 -11.62 1.75
CA LEU A 60 0.37 -10.38 1.99
C LEU A 60 1.35 -9.19 2.15
N MET A 61 2.42 -9.35 2.91
CA MET A 61 3.45 -8.31 3.06
C MET A 61 4.10 -7.96 1.73
N ILE A 62 4.49 -8.95 0.92
CA ILE A 62 5.11 -8.74 -0.40
C ILE A 62 4.17 -7.95 -1.31
N LEU A 63 2.90 -8.34 -1.42
CA LEU A 63 1.93 -7.63 -2.25
C LEU A 63 1.72 -6.19 -1.78
N CYS A 64 1.56 -5.97 -0.47
CA CYS A 64 1.39 -4.64 0.10
C CYS A 64 2.60 -3.73 -0.17
N PHE A 65 3.82 -4.22 0.07
CA PHE A 65 5.03 -3.44 -0.20
C PHE A 65 5.20 -3.14 -1.69
N TYR A 66 4.87 -4.11 -2.56
CA TYR A 66 4.92 -3.90 -4.00
C TYR A 66 3.97 -2.77 -4.44
N GLU A 67 2.72 -2.75 -3.96
CA GLU A 67 1.77 -1.68 -4.29
C GLU A 67 2.26 -0.31 -3.80
N ILE A 68 2.80 -0.23 -2.58
CA ILE A 68 3.38 1.02 -2.03
C ILE A 68 4.56 1.50 -2.89
N ILE A 69 5.52 0.64 -3.20
CA ILE A 69 6.69 1.03 -4.00
C ILE A 69 6.29 1.43 -5.42
N ALA A 70 5.39 0.67 -6.06
CA ALA A 70 4.91 0.95 -7.41
C ALA A 70 4.18 2.31 -7.48
N SER A 71 3.32 2.60 -6.50
CA SER A 71 2.60 3.87 -6.41
C SER A 71 3.54 5.06 -6.16
N LEU A 72 4.54 4.90 -5.28
CA LEU A 72 5.55 5.93 -5.04
C LEU A 72 6.41 6.21 -6.28
N ARG A 73 6.82 5.17 -7.01
CA ARG A 73 7.57 5.32 -8.27
C ARG A 73 6.77 6.05 -9.34
N ALA A 74 5.47 5.80 -9.40
CA ALA A 74 4.56 6.48 -10.30
C ALA A 74 4.23 7.92 -9.86
N GLY A 75 4.66 8.36 -8.67
CA GLY A 75 4.29 9.67 -8.13
C GLY A 75 2.79 9.78 -7.82
N VAL A 76 2.13 8.67 -7.47
CA VAL A 76 0.69 8.63 -7.18
C VAL A 76 0.46 8.30 -5.71
N TRP A 77 -0.22 9.18 -4.99
CA TRP A 77 -0.55 8.98 -3.58
C TRP A 77 -1.94 8.35 -3.38
N SER A 78 -2.99 9.14 -3.58
CA SER A 78 -4.38 8.69 -3.45
C SER A 78 -5.28 9.64 -4.23
N ARG A 79 -6.36 9.11 -4.80
CA ARG A 79 -7.30 9.91 -5.59
C ARG A 79 -8.14 10.86 -4.73
N ASN A 80 -8.43 10.46 -3.50
CA ASN A 80 -9.42 11.14 -2.65
C ASN A 80 -8.83 11.70 -1.35
N ILE A 81 -7.58 11.36 -1.03
CA ILE A 81 -6.96 11.70 0.25
C ILE A 81 -5.71 12.52 -0.05
N ALA A 82 -5.67 13.76 0.44
CA ALA A 82 -4.50 14.60 0.30
C ALA A 82 -3.30 14.01 1.08
N PRO A 83 -2.08 14.06 0.50
CA PRO A 83 -0.85 13.63 1.14
C PRO A 83 -0.46 14.61 2.25
N THR A 84 -1.11 14.52 3.42
CA THR A 84 -0.82 15.40 4.56
C THR A 84 -0.54 14.59 5.81
N ARG A 85 0.31 15.12 6.69
CA ARG A 85 0.67 14.48 7.97
C ARG A 85 -0.56 14.21 8.84
N ARG A 86 -1.55 15.11 8.84
CA ARG A 86 -2.78 14.95 9.63
C ARG A 86 -3.59 13.74 9.16
N ASN A 87 -3.79 13.60 7.85
CA ASN A 87 -4.51 12.47 7.29
C ASN A 87 -3.76 11.15 7.53
N ASN A 88 -2.43 11.17 7.47
CA ASN A 88 -1.63 9.97 7.75
C ASN A 88 -1.72 9.54 9.22
N VAL A 89 -1.74 10.49 10.17
CA VAL A 89 -1.99 10.18 11.58
C VAL A 89 -3.38 9.59 11.78
N LEU A 90 -4.41 10.16 11.16
CA LEU A 90 -5.78 9.63 11.26
C LEU A 90 -5.89 8.21 10.67
N ALA A 91 -5.24 7.97 9.53
CA ALA A 91 -5.20 6.64 8.92
C ALA A 91 -4.48 5.62 9.80
N ALA A 92 -3.33 5.99 10.37
CA ALA A 92 -2.61 5.15 11.33
C ALA A 92 -3.44 4.88 12.59
N LEU A 93 -4.12 5.90 13.14
CA LEU A 93 -5.00 5.75 14.31
C LEU A 93 -6.15 4.79 14.01
N ALA A 94 -6.79 4.92 12.84
CA ALA A 94 -7.83 4.00 12.41
C ALA A 94 -7.30 2.56 12.31
N ALA A 95 -6.12 2.36 11.71
CA ALA A 95 -5.50 1.04 11.61
C ALA A 95 -5.20 0.43 12.99
N GLY A 96 -4.62 1.22 13.90
CA GLY A 96 -4.36 0.78 15.28
C GLY A 96 -5.63 0.45 16.04
N LEU A 97 -6.70 1.24 15.88
CA LEU A 97 -7.99 0.99 16.51
C LEU A 97 -8.66 -0.28 15.98
N ILE A 98 -8.59 -0.53 14.66
CA ILE A 98 -9.13 -1.76 14.05
C ILE A 98 -8.43 -2.99 14.62
N VAL A 99 -7.09 -2.97 14.70
CA VAL A 99 -6.32 -4.08 15.28
C VAL A 99 -6.62 -4.24 16.77
N PHE A 100 -6.69 -3.14 17.52
CA PHE A 100 -7.05 -3.17 18.94
C PHE A 100 -8.39 -3.85 19.17
N VAL A 101 -9.44 -3.44 18.44
CA VAL A 101 -10.79 -4.02 18.56
C VAL A 101 -10.80 -5.49 18.15
N PHE A 102 -10.08 -5.87 17.09
CA PHE A 102 -9.95 -7.26 16.66
C PHE A 102 -9.33 -8.16 17.76
N PHE A 103 -8.22 -7.74 18.36
CA PHE A 103 -7.57 -8.51 19.44
C PHE A 103 -8.37 -8.50 20.74
N LEU A 104 -9.11 -7.43 21.02
CA LEU A 104 -10.05 -7.37 22.15
C LEU A 104 -11.17 -8.41 21.95
N PHE A 105 -11.72 -8.50 20.74
CA PHE A 105 -12.71 -9.53 20.40
C PHE A 105 -12.14 -10.95 20.54
N MET A 106 -10.91 -11.19 20.09
CA MET A 106 -10.23 -12.47 20.29
C MET A 106 -10.03 -12.81 21.78
N THR A 107 -9.73 -11.81 22.61
CA THR A 107 -9.54 -11.99 24.06
C THR A 107 -10.79 -12.59 24.71
N VAL A 108 -11.98 -12.08 24.37
CA VAL A 108 -13.26 -12.60 24.88
C VAL A 108 -13.51 -14.05 24.47
N ARG A 109 -12.95 -14.49 23.33
CA ARG A 109 -13.23 -15.81 22.75
C ARG A 109 -12.27 -16.92 23.20
N TRP A 110 -11.03 -16.56 23.51
CA TRP A 110 -9.93 -17.52 23.71
C TRP A 110 -9.25 -17.39 25.09
N TRP A 111 -9.41 -16.27 25.79
CA TRP A 111 -8.68 -15.96 27.03
C TRP A 111 -9.60 -15.89 28.26
N ASP A 112 -10.50 -16.87 28.40
CA ASP A 112 -11.43 -16.95 29.54
C ASP A 112 -10.72 -17.01 30.91
N LEU A 113 -9.48 -17.53 30.94
CA LEU A 113 -8.71 -17.73 32.17
C LEU A 113 -7.87 -16.51 32.60
N TYR A 114 -7.51 -15.62 31.67
CA TYR A 114 -6.66 -14.44 31.93
C TYR A 114 -7.08 -13.21 31.09
N PRO A 115 -8.28 -12.65 31.33
CA PRO A 115 -8.82 -11.55 30.52
C PRO A 115 -7.92 -10.31 30.53
N LEU A 116 -7.23 -10.03 31.64
CA LEU A 116 -6.32 -8.90 31.75
C LEU A 116 -5.15 -9.00 30.77
N ALA A 117 -4.59 -10.20 30.60
CA ALA A 117 -3.43 -10.41 29.74
C ALA A 117 -3.79 -10.33 28.24
N GLY A 118 -5.03 -10.71 27.87
CA GLY A 118 -5.52 -10.51 26.51
C GLY A 118 -5.78 -9.03 26.19
N VAL A 119 -6.34 -8.26 27.13
CA VAL A 119 -6.51 -6.80 26.97
C VAL A 119 -5.17 -6.09 26.84
N ILE A 120 -4.15 -6.48 27.63
CA ILE A 120 -2.79 -5.95 27.49
C ILE A 120 -2.22 -6.29 26.10
N THR A 121 -2.41 -7.53 25.63
CA THR A 121 -1.97 -7.96 24.30
C THR A 121 -2.64 -7.14 23.20
N ALA A 122 -3.95 -6.89 23.31
CA ALA A 122 -4.70 -6.05 22.38
C ALA A 122 -4.21 -4.60 22.38
N ALA A 123 -3.95 -4.03 23.56
CA ALA A 123 -3.40 -2.68 23.69
C ALA A 123 -2.02 -2.57 23.04
N ILE A 124 -1.12 -3.51 23.32
CA ILE A 124 0.23 -3.55 22.73
C ILE A 124 0.14 -3.70 21.21
N SER A 125 -0.68 -4.63 20.70
CA SER A 125 -0.81 -4.83 19.25
C SER A 125 -1.38 -3.60 18.56
N GLY A 126 -2.42 -2.98 19.10
CA GLY A 126 -3.00 -1.74 18.58
C GLY A 126 -2.00 -0.58 18.54
N VAL A 127 -1.25 -0.36 19.62
CA VAL A 127 -0.21 0.70 19.68
C VAL A 127 0.95 0.39 18.74
N ALA A 128 1.40 -0.86 18.68
CA ALA A 128 2.46 -1.28 17.77
C ALA A 128 2.05 -1.09 16.30
N THR A 129 0.82 -1.48 15.93
CA THR A 129 0.27 -1.25 14.58
C THR A 129 0.16 0.24 14.28
N PHE A 130 -0.33 1.05 15.21
CA PHE A 130 -0.38 2.50 15.05
C PHE A 130 1.01 3.08 14.73
N MET A 131 2.01 2.75 15.55
CA MET A 131 3.36 3.25 15.37
C MET A 131 3.98 2.79 14.05
N LEU A 132 3.84 1.51 13.71
CA LEU A 132 4.37 0.93 12.48
C LEU A 132 3.73 1.54 11.24
N THR A 133 2.40 1.65 11.21
CA THR A 133 1.67 2.25 10.08
C THR A 133 1.97 3.74 9.94
N TYR A 134 2.11 4.46 11.05
CA TYR A 134 2.51 5.87 11.04
C TYR A 134 3.90 6.06 10.43
N VAL A 135 4.88 5.27 10.86
CA VAL A 135 6.25 5.33 10.32
C VAL A 135 6.26 5.01 8.82
N LEU A 136 5.54 3.97 8.39
CA LEU A 136 5.42 3.63 6.98
C LEU A 136 4.82 4.78 6.17
N LEU A 137 3.70 5.36 6.62
CA LEU A 137 3.07 6.48 5.94
C LEU A 137 3.95 7.73 5.93
N TRP A 138 4.73 7.96 6.99
CA TRP A 138 5.67 9.07 7.06
C TRP A 138 6.82 8.90 6.05
N VAL A 139 7.41 7.70 5.97
CA VAL A 139 8.45 7.39 4.98
C VAL A 139 7.89 7.51 3.56
N SER A 140 6.74 6.91 3.28
CA SER A 140 6.08 6.99 1.98
C SER A 140 5.78 8.44 1.57
N LEU A 141 5.28 9.27 2.50
CA LEU A 141 5.01 10.67 2.23
C LEU A 141 6.28 11.44 1.86
N ARG A 142 7.38 11.18 2.57
CA ARG A 142 8.67 11.83 2.30
C ARG A 142 9.21 11.47 0.91
N GLU A 143 9.16 10.19 0.53
CA GLU A 143 9.61 9.77 -0.79
C GLU A 143 8.67 10.25 -1.90
N TYR A 144 7.36 10.28 -1.63
CA TYR A 144 6.37 10.87 -2.53
C TYR A 144 6.67 12.35 -2.82
N GLU A 145 6.86 13.17 -1.78
CA GLU A 145 7.19 14.60 -1.93
C GLU A 145 8.50 14.80 -2.70
N ARG A 146 9.49 13.91 -2.51
CA ARG A 146 10.74 13.96 -3.28
C ARG A 146 10.52 13.65 -4.74
N ARG A 147 9.76 12.60 -5.06
CA ARG A 147 9.53 12.23 -6.46
C ARG A 147 8.66 13.25 -7.17
N GLN A 148 7.67 13.82 -6.49
CA GLN A 148 6.84 14.87 -7.06
C GLN A 148 7.67 16.09 -7.46
N LYS A 149 8.58 16.55 -6.59
CA LYS A 149 9.48 17.67 -6.91
C LYS A 149 10.36 17.41 -8.14
N GLN A 150 10.79 16.17 -8.35
CA GLN A 150 11.57 15.81 -9.53
C GLN A 150 10.72 15.88 -10.80
N LEU A 151 9.48 15.37 -10.74
CA LEU A 151 8.55 15.43 -11.86
C LEU A 151 8.19 16.88 -12.23
N ASP A 152 7.98 17.73 -11.22
CA ASP A 152 7.69 19.15 -11.43
C ASP A 152 8.89 19.87 -12.08
N GLN A 153 10.13 19.54 -11.68
CA GLN A 153 11.36 20.08 -12.29
C GLN A 153 11.57 19.60 -13.74
N GLU A 154 11.33 18.31 -14.02
CA GLU A 154 11.41 17.73 -15.37
C GLU A 154 10.41 18.44 -16.31
N ALA A 155 9.19 18.73 -15.84
CA ALA A 155 8.19 19.46 -16.62
C ALA A 155 8.58 20.92 -16.90
N ASP A 156 9.10 21.64 -15.90
CA ASP A 156 9.56 23.03 -16.05
C ASP A 156 10.76 23.14 -17.02
N GLU A 157 11.59 22.10 -17.14
CA GLU A 157 12.69 22.04 -18.10
C GLU A 157 12.21 21.81 -19.53
N GLU A 158 11.18 20.98 -19.73
CA GLU A 158 10.56 20.76 -21.04
C GLU A 158 9.81 21.99 -21.57
N GLU A 159 9.23 22.81 -20.69
CA GLU A 159 8.49 24.03 -21.08
C GLU A 159 9.41 25.21 -21.47
N LYS A 160 10.69 25.19 -21.09
CA LYS A 160 11.64 26.25 -21.49
C LYS A 160 11.78 26.27 -23.01
N PRO A 161 11.67 27.45 -23.67
CA PRO A 161 11.81 27.54 -25.11
C PRO A 161 13.19 27.00 -25.51
N GLN A 162 13.21 25.97 -26.36
CA GLN A 162 14.45 25.54 -26.99
C GLN A 162 15.11 26.77 -27.66
N PRO A 163 16.41 27.04 -27.42
CA PRO A 163 17.10 28.10 -28.14
C PRO A 163 16.90 27.85 -29.63
N PRO A 164 16.60 28.88 -30.44
CA PRO A 164 16.30 28.69 -31.85
C PRO A 164 17.39 27.83 -32.46
N GLU A 165 17.00 26.63 -32.91
CA GLU A 165 17.88 25.69 -33.57
C GLU A 165 18.55 26.48 -34.68
N ARG A 166 19.87 26.70 -34.53
CA ARG A 166 20.63 27.50 -35.48
C ARG A 166 20.49 26.75 -36.79
N ARG A 167 19.64 27.24 -37.70
CA ARG A 167 19.55 26.73 -39.06
C ARG A 167 20.93 26.87 -39.67
N GLU A 168 21.72 25.81 -39.59
CA GLU A 168 22.97 25.67 -40.33
C GLU A 168 22.59 25.75 -41.81
N LYS A 169 23.15 26.76 -42.46
CA LYS A 169 22.99 27.04 -43.89
C LYS A 169 23.91 26.15 -44.70
#